data_AF-A0A1S3DR45-F1
#
_entry.id   AF-A0A1S3DR45-F1
#
_cell.length_a   1.000
_cell.length_b   1.000
_cell.length_c   1.000
_cell.angle_alpha   90.00
_cell.angle_beta   90.00
_cell.angle_gamma   90.00
#
_symmetry.space_group_name_H-M   'P 1'
#
loop_
_entity.id
_entity.type
_entity.pdbx_description
1 polymer ?
#
loop_
_entity_poly.entity_id
_entity_poly.type
_entity_poly.pdbx_seq_one_letter_code
_entity_poly.pdbx_strand_id
1 'polypeptide(L)'
;MNNTKTGILISSSFGKIVGLLPLIQRDIIQTLYITLYPYDDNGPSSRTNATSTFHTPQISSKLISTYAKTTVFKNINVRILLNKFQRKNQWEIKTSKSIDVIYFDQVIKEDIKKCIVNKAADYKMVYLDSSNIDESSFDANSNASCTCTGIPDFIYSHSVLGGTFDRLHAGHKILLSEAVLRSSKKVTVGVTDGPMLHCKLM
;
A
#
# COMPACT_ATOMS: atom_id res chain seq x y z
N MET A 1 -7.33 28.37 -3.53
CA MET A 1 -7.11 27.03 -4.08
C MET A 1 -6.27 26.26 -3.08
N ASN A 2 -6.83 25.22 -2.45
CA ASN A 2 -6.06 24.42 -1.50
C ASN A 2 -5.03 23.61 -2.28
N ASN A 3 -3.76 23.93 -2.10
CA ASN A 3 -2.65 23.33 -2.84
C ASN A 3 -2.43 21.88 -2.35
N THR A 4 -3.28 20.94 -2.76
CA THR A 4 -3.22 19.56 -2.29
C THR A 4 -2.35 18.73 -3.21
N LYS A 5 -1.04 18.72 -2.94
CA LYS A 5 -0.08 17.94 -3.73
C LYS A 5 -0.16 16.46 -3.33
N THR A 6 -0.51 15.61 -4.29
CA THR A 6 -0.72 14.17 -4.17
C THR A 6 0.42 13.43 -4.87
N GLY A 7 1.05 12.50 -4.13
CA GLY A 7 2.17 11.71 -4.64
C GLY A 7 1.81 10.24 -4.80
N ILE A 8 2.54 9.55 -5.67
CA ILE A 8 2.63 8.09 -5.66
C ILE A 8 4.09 7.67 -5.59
N LEU A 9 4.44 6.81 -4.64
CA LEU A 9 5.73 6.13 -4.55
C LEU A 9 5.60 4.74 -5.17
N ILE A 10 6.44 4.48 -6.16
CA ILE A 10 6.66 3.16 -6.72
C ILE A 10 7.95 2.62 -6.11
N SER A 11 7.81 1.66 -5.20
CA SER A 11 8.91 1.12 -4.39
C SER A 11 9.27 -0.30 -4.83
N SER A 12 10.55 -0.66 -4.77
CA SER A 12 11.05 -2.01 -5.00
C SER A 12 10.81 -2.92 -3.80
N SER A 13 10.81 -2.36 -2.59
CA SER A 13 10.59 -3.10 -1.34
C SER A 13 9.77 -2.28 -0.34
N PHE A 14 9.16 -2.96 0.64
CA PHE A 14 8.59 -2.27 1.80
C PHE A 14 9.68 -1.63 2.66
N GLY A 15 10.83 -2.29 2.78
CA GLY A 15 11.99 -1.87 3.59
C GLY A 15 12.44 -0.43 3.37
N LYS A 16 12.43 -0.01 2.11
CA LYS A 16 12.89 1.34 1.73
C LYS A 16 11.90 2.45 2.03
N ILE A 17 10.61 2.14 2.11
CA ILE A 17 9.53 3.15 2.19
C ILE A 17 9.77 4.09 3.36
N VAL A 18 10.07 3.56 4.54
CA VAL A 18 10.22 4.37 5.76
C VAL A 18 11.43 5.30 5.66
N GLY A 19 12.52 4.86 5.05
CA GLY A 19 13.69 5.71 4.78
C GLY A 19 13.43 6.79 3.72
N LEU A 20 12.53 6.54 2.78
CA LEU A 20 12.18 7.49 1.70
C LEU A 20 11.13 8.53 2.11
N LEU A 21 10.27 8.20 3.08
CA LEU A 21 9.19 9.08 3.53
C LEU A 21 9.66 10.49 3.94
N PRO A 22 10.80 10.67 4.66
CA PRO A 22 11.32 11.99 4.99
C PRO A 22 11.66 12.88 3.79
N LEU A 23 12.05 12.28 2.67
CA LEU A 23 12.33 13.00 1.43
C LEU A 23 11.02 13.41 0.75
N ILE A 24 10.05 12.49 0.72
CA ILE A 24 8.75 12.68 0.04
C ILE A 24 7.86 13.68 0.79
N GLN A 25 7.88 13.68 2.12
CA GLN A 25 6.98 14.53 2.93
C GLN A 25 7.22 16.03 2.76
N ARG A 26 8.38 16.45 2.23
CA ARG A 26 8.68 17.86 1.94
C ARG A 26 7.81 18.41 0.83
N ASP A 27 7.40 17.53 -0.08
CA ASP A 27 6.68 17.87 -1.30
C ASP A 27 5.19 17.52 -1.26
N ILE A 28 4.81 16.51 -0.48
CA ILE A 28 3.45 15.97 -0.46
C ILE A 28 2.68 16.50 0.73
N ILE A 29 1.54 17.14 0.45
CA ILE A 29 0.77 17.89 1.45
C ILE A 29 -0.36 17.06 2.04
N GLN A 30 -0.97 16.14 1.26
CA GLN A 30 -2.21 15.50 1.70
C GLN A 30 -2.25 13.99 1.55
N THR A 31 -1.79 13.43 0.44
CA THR A 31 -1.99 11.99 0.16
C THR A 31 -0.80 11.42 -0.57
N LEU A 32 -0.26 10.34 -0.01
CA LEU A 32 0.80 9.55 -0.64
C LEU A 32 0.27 8.14 -0.89
N TYR A 33 0.14 7.80 -2.16
CA TYR A 33 -0.07 6.43 -2.58
C TYR A 33 1.25 5.69 -2.60
N ILE A 34 1.25 4.43 -2.21
CA ILE A 34 2.43 3.57 -2.26
C ILE A 34 2.02 2.32 -3.02
N THR A 35 2.78 1.97 -4.04
CA THR A 35 2.62 0.72 -4.77
C THR A 35 3.96 0.02 -4.83
N LEU A 36 3.96 -1.29 -4.65
CA LEU A 36 5.15 -2.08 -4.92
C LEU A 36 5.19 -2.41 -6.40
N TYR A 37 6.33 -2.15 -7.02
CA TYR A 37 6.63 -2.70 -8.33
C TYR A 37 6.79 -4.22 -8.18
N PRO A 38 6.25 -5.05 -9.09
CA PRO A 38 6.50 -6.49 -9.02
C PRO A 38 7.99 -6.71 -9.26
N TYR A 39 8.71 -7.09 -8.21
CA TYR A 39 10.04 -7.66 -8.36
C TYR A 39 9.86 -9.06 -8.93
N ASP A 40 10.27 -9.25 -10.18
CA ASP A 40 10.43 -10.59 -10.73
C ASP A 40 11.75 -11.11 -10.14
N ASP A 41 11.65 -11.95 -9.11
CA ASP A 41 12.80 -12.60 -8.46
C ASP A 41 13.58 -13.48 -9.46
N ASN A 42 12.93 -13.78 -10.60
CA ASN A 42 13.55 -14.41 -11.73
C ASN A 42 13.89 -13.32 -12.76
N GLY A 43 15.17 -13.16 -13.08
CA GLY A 43 15.62 -12.29 -14.17
C GLY A 43 14.90 -12.55 -15.50
N PRO A 44 15.21 -11.79 -16.58
CA PRO A 44 14.47 -11.76 -17.85
C PRO A 44 14.31 -13.10 -18.60
N SER A 45 14.81 -14.22 -18.07
CA SER A 45 14.85 -15.54 -18.68
C SER A 45 13.86 -16.58 -18.14
N SER A 46 13.11 -16.35 -17.07
CA SER A 46 12.12 -17.34 -16.59
C SER A 46 10.68 -16.90 -16.83
N ARG A 47 10.18 -17.14 -18.05
CA ARG A 47 8.75 -17.11 -18.38
C ARG A 47 8.01 -18.31 -17.78
N THR A 48 8.21 -18.58 -16.50
CA THR A 48 7.38 -19.54 -15.77
C THR A 48 6.24 -18.78 -15.11
N ASN A 49 5.07 -19.42 -15.02
CA ASN A 49 3.78 -18.83 -14.64
C ASN A 49 3.71 -18.37 -13.17
N ALA A 50 4.68 -17.60 -12.68
CA ALA A 50 4.66 -17.01 -11.36
C ALA A 50 3.66 -15.85 -11.36
N THR A 51 2.41 -16.15 -11.05
CA THR A 51 1.53 -15.16 -10.46
C THR A 51 2.14 -14.79 -9.11
N SER A 52 2.94 -13.73 -9.03
CA SER A 52 3.29 -13.10 -7.74
C SER A 52 2.02 -12.44 -7.18
N THR A 53 1.07 -13.28 -6.79
CA THR A 53 -0.12 -12.84 -6.09
C THR A 53 0.32 -12.30 -4.74
N PHE A 54 -0.10 -11.08 -4.41
CA PHE A 54 -0.05 -10.49 -3.05
C PHE A 54 -0.91 -11.30 -2.06
N HIS A 55 -0.61 -12.58 -1.89
CA HIS A 55 -1.35 -13.54 -1.06
C HIS A 55 -0.47 -14.14 0.02
N THR A 56 0.72 -13.58 0.28
CA THR A 56 1.63 -14.12 1.28
C THR A 56 1.49 -13.41 2.64
N PRO A 57 1.47 -14.17 3.76
CA PRO A 57 1.53 -13.65 5.14
C PRO A 57 2.74 -12.76 5.40
N GLN A 58 3.83 -12.98 4.67
CA GLN A 58 5.04 -12.14 4.72
C GLN A 58 4.79 -10.70 4.24
N ILE A 59 3.80 -10.48 3.36
CA ILE A 59 3.39 -9.15 2.92
C ILE A 59 2.53 -8.47 4.01
N SER A 60 1.72 -9.25 4.74
CA SER A 60 0.88 -8.76 5.84
C SER A 60 1.73 -8.09 6.91
N SER A 61 2.76 -8.77 7.44
CA SER A 61 3.65 -8.21 8.47
C SER A 61 4.36 -6.94 8.00
N LYS A 62 4.87 -6.93 6.76
CA LYS A 62 5.54 -5.77 6.16
C LYS A 62 4.58 -4.60 5.94
N LEU A 63 3.34 -4.86 5.52
CA LEU A 63 2.31 -3.85 5.34
C LEU A 63 1.87 -3.24 6.68
N ILE A 64 1.68 -4.08 7.70
CA ILE A 64 1.37 -3.64 9.07
C ILE A 64 2.50 -2.76 9.60
N SER A 65 3.75 -3.22 9.49
CA SER A 65 4.95 -2.47 9.88
C SER A 65 5.03 -1.12 9.15
N THR A 66 4.77 -1.11 7.85
CA THR A 66 4.74 0.13 7.04
C THR A 66 3.67 1.09 7.57
N TYR A 67 2.43 0.65 7.73
CA TYR A 67 1.37 1.52 8.26
C TYR A 67 1.68 2.03 9.65
N ALA A 68 2.16 1.17 10.56
CA ALA A 68 2.55 1.56 11.91
C ALA A 68 3.65 2.63 11.91
N LYS A 69 4.72 2.44 11.13
CA LYS A 69 5.81 3.41 11.02
C LYS A 69 5.41 4.70 10.31
N THR A 70 4.41 4.65 9.42
CA THR A 70 3.89 5.86 8.76
C THR A 70 3.01 6.73 9.66
N THR A 71 2.57 6.24 10.83
CA THR A 71 1.67 7.02 11.73
C THR A 71 2.31 8.29 12.29
N VAL A 72 3.65 8.35 12.33
CA VAL A 72 4.41 9.52 12.78
C VAL A 72 4.15 10.73 11.86
N PHE A 73 3.79 10.49 10.60
CA PHE A 73 3.53 11.54 9.59
C PHE A 73 2.08 12.02 9.66
N LYS A 74 1.77 12.88 10.64
CA LYS A 74 0.39 13.35 10.94
C LYS A 74 -0.34 14.04 9.78
N ASN A 75 0.40 14.66 8.86
CA ASN A 75 -0.17 15.50 7.80
C ASN A 75 -0.34 14.76 6.47
N ILE A 76 0.13 13.52 6.35
CA ILE A 76 0.10 12.77 5.10
C ILE A 76 -0.78 11.53 5.25
N ASN A 77 -1.82 11.46 4.42
CA ASN A 77 -2.63 10.25 4.31
C ASN A 77 -1.90 9.22 3.44
N VAL A 78 -1.17 8.30 4.08
CA VAL A 78 -0.49 7.19 3.40
C VAL A 78 -1.50 6.09 3.02
N ARG A 79 -1.48 5.64 1.77
CA ARG A 79 -2.35 4.60 1.23
C ARG A 79 -1.53 3.58 0.44
N ILE A 80 -1.49 2.35 0.92
CA ILE A 80 -0.80 1.25 0.22
C ILE A 80 -1.78 0.61 -0.75
N LEU A 81 -1.40 0.57 -2.03
CA LEU A 81 -2.17 -0.03 -3.11
C LEU A 81 -1.84 -1.52 -3.21
N LEU A 82 -2.80 -2.35 -2.78
CA LEU A 82 -2.74 -3.81 -2.91
C LEU A 82 -3.26 -4.23 -4.29
N ASN A 83 -2.42 -4.07 -5.31
CA ASN A 83 -2.79 -4.45 -6.66
C ASN A 83 -2.62 -5.95 -6.86
N LYS A 84 -3.68 -6.70 -7.18
CA LYS A 84 -3.50 -8.06 -7.70
C LYS A 84 -2.94 -7.93 -9.12
N PHE A 85 -1.67 -8.30 -9.34
CA PHE A 85 -1.08 -8.35 -10.68
C PHE A 85 -1.83 -9.40 -11.52
N GLN A 86 -2.88 -8.97 -12.21
CA GLN A 86 -3.58 -9.80 -13.18
C GLN A 86 -2.81 -9.76 -14.50
N ARG A 87 -2.47 -10.94 -15.03
CA ARG A 87 -1.63 -11.22 -16.20
C ARG A 87 -2.10 -10.63 -17.55
N LYS A 88 -3.02 -9.66 -17.60
CA LYS A 88 -3.50 -9.08 -18.87
C LYS A 88 -2.95 -7.66 -19.02
N ASN A 89 -2.39 -7.38 -20.21
CA ASN A 89 -1.72 -6.15 -20.67
C ASN A 89 -2.57 -4.84 -20.62
N GLN A 90 -3.58 -4.77 -19.77
CA GLN A 90 -4.42 -3.59 -19.53
C GLN A 90 -4.50 -3.40 -18.03
N TRP A 91 -3.49 -2.78 -17.46
CA TRP A 91 -3.50 -2.45 -16.05
C TRP A 91 -3.50 -0.94 -15.91
N GLU A 92 -4.41 -0.44 -15.08
CA GLU A 92 -4.63 0.98 -14.84
C GLU A 92 -4.62 1.22 -13.33
N ILE A 93 -3.62 1.96 -12.84
CA ILE A 93 -3.62 2.56 -11.52
C ILE A 93 -4.44 3.84 -11.62
N LYS A 94 -5.68 3.77 -11.14
CA LYS A 94 -6.55 4.92 -10.94
C LYS A 94 -6.68 5.19 -9.45
N THR A 95 -6.22 6.36 -9.01
CA THR A 95 -6.38 6.81 -7.62
C THR A 95 -7.57 7.77 -7.49
N SER A 96 -7.96 8.12 -6.26
CA SER A 96 -9.11 9.01 -6.05
C SER A 96 -8.80 10.50 -6.35
N LYS A 97 -7.53 10.85 -6.54
CA LYS A 97 -7.04 12.21 -6.81
C LYS A 97 -6.02 12.17 -7.92
N SER A 98 -5.93 13.22 -8.74
CA SER A 98 -4.86 13.31 -9.74
C SER A 98 -3.48 13.19 -9.08
N ILE A 99 -2.54 12.55 -9.76
CA ILE A 99 -1.17 12.37 -9.29
C ILE A 99 -0.31 13.52 -9.80
N ASP A 100 0.25 14.30 -8.88
CA ASP A 100 1.11 15.46 -9.18
C ASP A 100 2.59 15.06 -9.21
N VAL A 101 2.99 14.08 -8.40
CA VAL A 101 4.38 13.60 -8.35
C VAL A 101 4.45 12.08 -8.30
N ILE A 102 5.31 11.50 -9.13
CA ILE A 102 5.63 10.07 -9.16
C ILE A 102 7.05 9.89 -8.65
N TYR A 103 7.20 9.24 -7.51
CA TYR A 103 8.48 8.89 -6.91
C TYR A 103 8.87 7.46 -7.27
N PHE A 104 10.15 7.26 -7.52
CA PHE A 104 10.77 5.97 -7.79
C PHE A 104 11.96 5.78 -6.87
N ASP A 105 12.09 4.63 -6.23
CA ASP A 105 13.28 4.30 -5.41
C ASP A 105 14.41 3.66 -6.23
N GLN A 106 14.15 3.32 -7.48
CA GLN A 106 15.10 2.77 -8.44
C GLN A 106 14.72 3.15 -9.87
N VAL A 107 15.61 2.91 -10.83
CA VAL A 107 15.28 3.11 -12.24
C VAL A 107 14.35 1.99 -12.69
N ILE A 108 13.07 2.33 -12.95
CA ILE A 108 12.03 1.37 -13.37
C ILE A 108 11.73 1.54 -14.86
N LYS A 109 11.41 0.43 -15.53
CA LYS A 109 10.97 0.38 -16.94
C LYS A 109 9.76 1.31 -17.19
N GLU A 110 9.69 1.87 -18.38
CA GLU A 110 8.63 2.82 -18.78
C GLU A 110 7.21 2.27 -18.67
N ASP A 111 7.07 0.94 -18.70
CA ASP A 111 5.77 0.27 -18.65
C ASP A 111 4.97 0.69 -17.42
N ILE A 112 5.61 0.88 -16.25
CA ILE A 112 4.85 1.27 -15.05
C ILE A 112 4.26 2.68 -15.14
N LYS A 113 4.93 3.55 -15.90
CA LYS A 113 4.51 4.94 -16.09
C LYS A 113 3.20 5.01 -16.85
N LYS A 114 3.00 4.17 -17.87
CA LYS A 114 1.83 4.24 -18.76
C LYS A 114 0.51 3.94 -18.07
N CYS A 115 0.57 3.25 -16.95
CA CYS A 115 -0.62 2.69 -16.35
C CYS A 115 -1.16 3.50 -15.19
N ILE A 116 -0.42 4.48 -14.66
CA ILE A 116 -1.05 5.49 -13.80
C ILE A 116 -1.88 6.41 -14.71
N VAL A 117 -3.20 6.25 -14.71
CA VAL A 117 -4.08 6.88 -15.73
C VAL A 117 -4.50 8.30 -15.39
N ASN A 118 -4.50 8.66 -14.11
CA ASN A 118 -4.98 9.96 -13.65
C ASN A 118 -3.83 10.88 -13.20
N LYS A 119 -2.86 11.12 -14.10
CA LYS A 119 -1.80 12.10 -13.86
C LYS A 119 -2.34 13.52 -13.97
N ALA A 120 -1.79 14.46 -13.19
CA ALA A 120 -1.97 15.88 -13.44
C ALA A 120 -1.30 16.29 -14.76
N ALA A 121 -1.71 17.42 -15.34
CA ALA A 121 -1.15 17.90 -16.61
C ALA A 121 0.35 18.25 -16.49
N ASP A 122 0.77 18.76 -15.34
CA ASP A 122 2.12 19.21 -15.00
C ASP A 122 2.84 18.26 -14.04
N TYR A 123 2.48 16.98 -14.06
CA TYR A 123 3.04 15.99 -13.14
C TYR A 123 4.56 15.87 -13.27
N LYS A 124 5.23 15.58 -12.15
CA LYS A 124 6.68 15.43 -12.06
C LYS A 124 7.08 13.99 -11.78
N MET A 125 8.23 13.57 -12.29
CA MET A 125 8.88 12.32 -11.93
C MET A 125 10.13 12.61 -11.11
N VAL A 126 10.30 11.90 -9.99
CA VAL A 126 11.43 12.06 -9.08
C VAL A 126 12.03 10.69 -8.81
N TYR A 127 13.31 10.52 -9.10
CA TYR A 127 14.07 9.33 -8.73
C TYR A 127 14.79 9.62 -7.42
N LEU A 128 14.50 8.81 -6.40
CA LEU A 128 15.06 8.91 -5.07
C LEU A 128 16.24 7.95 -4.97
N ASP A 129 17.34 8.43 -4.41
CA ASP A 129 18.46 7.57 -4.06
C ASP A 129 18.07 6.68 -2.86
N SER A 130 17.94 5.37 -3.10
CA SER A 130 17.64 4.38 -2.07
C SER A 130 18.85 3.50 -1.71
N SER A 131 20.04 3.76 -2.28
CA SER A 131 21.22 2.90 -2.15
C SER A 131 21.73 2.77 -0.71
N ASN A 132 21.55 3.81 0.10
CA ASN A 132 22.02 3.87 1.50
C ASN A 132 20.90 3.62 2.52
N ILE A 133 19.71 3.21 2.10
CA ILE A 133 18.59 3.00 3.02
C ILE A 133 18.72 1.63 3.67
N ASP A 134 18.90 1.65 4.99
CA ASP A 134 18.98 0.44 5.80
C ASP A 134 17.60 -0.22 5.94
N GLU A 135 17.38 -1.27 5.15
CA GLU A 135 16.17 -2.10 5.21
C GLU A 135 16.12 -3.00 6.46
N SER A 136 17.23 -3.21 7.18
CA SER A 136 17.28 -4.11 8.35
C SER A 136 16.39 -3.62 9.50
N SER A 137 16.20 -2.30 9.60
CA SER A 137 15.29 -1.68 10.57
C SER A 137 13.82 -1.99 10.29
N PHE A 138 13.47 -2.48 9.10
CA PHE A 138 12.10 -2.87 8.75
C PHE A 138 11.64 -4.16 9.43
N ASP A 139 12.61 -5.05 9.70
CA ASP A 139 12.39 -6.39 10.25
C ASP A 139 12.63 -6.45 11.77
N ALA A 140 13.10 -5.36 12.40
CA ALA A 140 13.30 -5.30 13.85
C ALA A 140 12.01 -4.88 14.59
N ASN A 141 11.46 -5.80 15.40
CA ASN A 141 10.33 -5.65 16.34
C ASN A 141 8.90 -5.99 15.89
N SER A 142 8.68 -6.92 14.95
CA SER A 142 7.40 -7.65 14.88
C SER A 142 7.45 -8.98 15.65
N ASN A 143 7.79 -8.93 16.94
CA ASN A 143 7.25 -9.92 17.89
C ASN A 143 5.73 -9.73 18.08
N ALA A 144 5.14 -8.70 17.45
CA ALA A 144 3.71 -8.60 17.14
C ALA A 144 3.35 -9.34 15.84
N SER A 145 4.08 -10.37 15.45
CA SER A 145 3.44 -11.45 14.74
C SER A 145 2.43 -12.03 15.72
N CYS A 146 1.15 -11.70 15.54
CA CYS A 146 0.08 -12.53 16.06
C CYS A 146 0.10 -13.87 15.30
N THR A 147 1.23 -14.58 15.30
CA THR A 147 1.23 -16.03 15.17
C THR A 147 0.51 -16.50 16.41
N CYS A 148 -0.80 -16.60 16.30
CA CYS A 148 -1.49 -17.76 16.84
C CYS A 148 -0.75 -18.98 16.25
N THR A 149 0.34 -19.39 16.93
CA THR A 149 1.22 -20.47 16.55
C THR A 149 0.36 -21.73 16.50
N GLY A 150 -0.15 -22.05 15.31
CA GLY A 150 -1.09 -23.14 15.10
C GLY A 150 -2.28 -22.85 14.17
N ILE A 151 -2.53 -21.61 13.73
CA ILE A 151 -3.54 -21.36 12.68
C ILE A 151 -2.83 -21.38 11.31
N PRO A 152 -3.15 -22.33 10.42
CA PRO A 152 -2.65 -22.32 9.06
C PRO A 152 -2.99 -21.02 8.36
N ASP A 153 -2.09 -20.54 7.50
CA ASP A 153 -2.32 -19.38 6.65
C ASP A 153 -3.40 -19.66 5.60
N PHE A 154 -4.65 -19.58 6.04
CA PHE A 154 -5.80 -19.84 5.22
C PHE A 154 -6.15 -18.59 4.40
N ILE A 155 -6.22 -18.78 3.09
CA ILE A 155 -6.85 -17.83 2.19
C ILE A 155 -8.31 -18.23 2.05
N TYR A 156 -9.21 -17.37 2.50
CA TYR A 156 -10.64 -17.59 2.38
C TYR A 156 -11.13 -17.20 0.99
N SER A 157 -12.23 -17.80 0.54
CA SER A 157 -12.90 -17.34 -0.68
C SER A 157 -13.52 -15.95 -0.47
N HIS A 158 -14.14 -15.76 0.69
CA HIS A 158 -14.85 -14.54 1.06
C HIS A 158 -14.48 -14.17 2.50
N SER A 159 -14.12 -12.91 2.74
CA SER A 159 -14.03 -12.36 4.09
C SER A 159 -15.12 -11.31 4.31
N VAL A 160 -15.66 -11.26 5.51
CA VAL A 160 -16.69 -10.30 5.92
C VAL A 160 -16.19 -9.56 7.15
N LEU A 161 -16.30 -8.24 7.11
CA LEU A 161 -15.98 -7.33 8.21
C LEU A 161 -17.21 -6.48 8.52
N GLY A 162 -17.30 -6.00 9.76
CA GLY A 162 -18.35 -5.07 10.19
C GLY A 162 -17.82 -4.04 11.18
N GLY A 163 -18.34 -2.82 11.13
CA GLY A 163 -17.96 -1.76 12.07
C GLY A 163 -18.50 -0.40 11.65
N THR A 164 -18.17 0.63 12.42
CA THR A 164 -18.59 2.01 12.13
C THR A 164 -17.66 2.68 11.12
N PHE A 165 -16.38 2.29 11.07
CA PHE A 165 -15.35 2.88 10.21
C PHE A 165 -15.23 4.41 10.34
N ASP A 166 -15.58 4.95 11.51
CA ASP A 166 -15.47 6.39 11.82
C ASP A 166 -14.01 6.85 11.67
N ARG A 167 -13.81 8.03 11.08
CA ARG A 167 -12.50 8.69 10.95
C ARG A 167 -11.40 7.73 10.51
N LEU A 168 -11.53 7.14 9.32
CA LEU A 168 -10.58 6.17 8.74
C LEU A 168 -9.10 6.49 9.05
N HIS A 169 -8.54 5.76 10.01
CA HIS A 169 -7.16 5.88 10.46
C HIS A 169 -6.37 4.60 10.13
N ALA A 170 -5.10 4.54 10.55
CA ALA A 170 -4.20 3.43 10.23
C ALA A 170 -4.77 2.04 10.63
N GLY A 171 -5.51 1.95 11.73
CA GLY A 171 -6.12 0.70 12.19
C GLY A 171 -7.13 0.13 11.18
N HIS A 172 -8.05 0.96 10.69
CA HIS A 172 -8.98 0.56 9.63
C HIS A 172 -8.24 0.17 8.33
N LYS A 173 -7.18 0.89 7.96
CA LYS A 173 -6.38 0.55 6.76
C LYS A 173 -5.69 -0.80 6.88
N ILE A 174 -5.13 -1.10 8.06
CA ILE A 174 -4.53 -2.40 8.36
C ILE A 174 -5.60 -3.50 8.29
N LEU A 175 -6.73 -3.34 8.99
CA LEU A 175 -7.81 -4.32 9.01
C LEU A 175 -8.34 -4.65 7.60
N LEU A 176 -8.58 -3.61 6.78
CA LEU A 176 -9.05 -3.78 5.41
C LEU A 176 -7.99 -4.45 4.53
N SER A 177 -6.72 -4.09 4.71
CA SER A 177 -5.60 -4.71 3.98
C SER A 177 -5.48 -6.18 4.32
N GLU A 178 -5.55 -6.55 5.59
CA GLU A 178 -5.54 -7.93 6.07
C GLU A 178 -6.67 -8.77 5.47
N ALA A 179 -7.90 -8.23 5.46
CA ALA A 179 -9.03 -8.93 4.86
C ALA A 179 -8.85 -9.16 3.36
N VAL A 180 -8.24 -8.21 2.64
CA VAL A 180 -7.90 -8.37 1.22
C VAL A 180 -6.82 -9.44 1.03
N LEU A 181 -5.76 -9.44 1.85
CA LEU A 181 -4.69 -10.43 1.76
C LEU A 181 -5.19 -11.85 2.06
N ARG A 182 -6.14 -11.99 2.99
CA ARG A 182 -6.80 -13.27 3.35
C ARG A 182 -8.00 -13.64 2.47
N SER A 183 -8.29 -12.89 1.41
CA SER A 183 -9.41 -13.13 0.50
C SER A 183 -8.97 -13.36 -0.96
N SER A 184 -9.32 -14.52 -1.50
CA SER A 184 -9.08 -14.83 -2.91
C SER A 184 -10.11 -14.17 -3.83
N LYS A 185 -11.40 -14.14 -3.47
CA LYS A 185 -12.48 -13.66 -4.37
C LYS A 185 -13.11 -12.33 -3.95
N LYS A 186 -13.55 -12.17 -2.70
CA LYS A 186 -14.33 -10.99 -2.29
C LYS A 186 -14.13 -10.63 -0.82
N VAL A 187 -14.08 -9.33 -0.53
CA VAL A 187 -14.22 -8.77 0.81
C VAL A 187 -15.55 -8.01 0.87
N THR A 188 -16.35 -8.27 1.90
CA THR A 188 -17.59 -7.52 2.18
C THR A 188 -17.42 -6.74 3.48
N VAL A 189 -17.77 -5.46 3.47
CA VAL A 189 -17.64 -4.59 4.65
C VAL A 189 -19.02 -4.02 4.96
N GLY A 190 -19.60 -4.43 6.08
CA GLY A 190 -20.79 -3.80 6.65
C GLY A 190 -20.39 -2.53 7.40
N VAL A 191 -20.94 -1.38 6.99
CA VAL A 191 -20.71 -0.09 7.65
C VAL A 191 -21.97 0.30 8.40
N THR A 192 -21.86 0.47 9.71
CA THR A 192 -22.94 1.00 10.54
C THR A 192 -23.02 2.52 10.38
N ASP A 193 -24.21 3.05 10.11
CA ASP A 193 -24.46 4.48 9.92
C ASP A 193 -25.71 4.95 10.69
N GLY A 194 -25.88 6.26 10.82
CA GLY A 194 -27.12 6.90 11.26
C GLY A 194 -27.40 6.78 12.77
N PRO A 195 -28.67 6.56 13.17
CA PRO A 195 -29.08 6.53 14.58
C PRO A 195 -28.33 5.49 15.42
N MET A 196 -27.83 4.42 14.80
CA MET A 196 -27.06 3.38 15.48
C MET A 196 -25.69 3.87 16.01
N LEU A 197 -25.19 5.01 15.52
CA LEU A 197 -23.95 5.63 15.98
C LEU A 197 -24.15 6.58 17.16
N HIS A 198 -25.39 7.01 17.45
CA HIS A 198 -25.68 8.04 18.48
C HIS A 198 -25.47 7.54 19.92
N CYS A 199 -25.47 6.23 20.16
CA CYS A 199 -25.21 5.66 21.49
C CYS A 199 -23.71 5.48 21.78
N LYS A 200 -22.82 5.88 20.87
CA LYS A 200 -21.37 5.82 21.07
C LYS A 200 -20.91 7.13 21.71
N LEU A 201 -20.79 7.14 23.03
CA LEU A 201 -20.08 8.20 23.76
C LEU A 201 -18.62 8.22 23.26
N MET A 202 -18.20 9.35 22.67
CA MET A 202 -16.79 9.65 22.38
C MET A 202 -16.11 10.23 23.61
#